data_AF-A0A9E2RXV4-F1
#
_entry.id   AF-A0A9E2RXV4-F1
#
_cell.length_a   1.000
_cell.length_b   1.000
_cell.length_c   1.000
_cell.angle_alpha   90.00
_cell.angle_beta   90.00
_cell.angle_gamma   90.00
#
_symmetry.space_group_name_H-M   'P 1'
#
loop_
_entity.id
_entity.type
_entity.pdbx_description
1 polymer ?
#
loop_
_entity_poly.entity_id
_entity_poly.type
_entity_poly.pdbx_seq_one_letter_code
_entity_poly.pdbx_strand_id
1 'polypeptide(L)'
;MEKTTKLLGGWGYILLIAGSVLGPLTFVFHLVGLAGIICLLIAFYRASKESGQSKIWRNIFVAVVLYIVASLLLIFVVGSAFMAAFHDSAVGTSAFTSGVIAGGFIAWVLWMVGAWFWYQASIPLSESTGVSLYKTGGLLIFIGAITLIVFGLGAIVMLIGEIMQTVAFFTTTEKVPAGSPA
;
A
#
# COMPACT_ATOMS: atom_id res chain seq x y z
N MET A 1 -20.72 4.04 6.58
CA MET A 1 -19.58 4.97 6.38
C MET A 1 -20.10 6.25 5.75
N GLU A 2 -19.49 7.41 5.99
CA GLU A 2 -19.86 8.64 5.26
C GLU A 2 -19.49 8.51 3.77
N LYS A 3 -20.32 9.12 2.91
CA LYS A 3 -20.14 9.08 1.45
C LYS A 3 -18.75 9.56 1.02
N THR A 4 -18.24 10.63 1.62
CA THR A 4 -16.93 11.17 1.25
C THR A 4 -15.79 10.23 1.63
N THR A 5 -15.86 9.58 2.80
CA THR A 5 -14.85 8.59 3.24
C THR A 5 -14.80 7.40 2.29
N LYS A 6 -15.98 6.92 1.90
CA LYS A 6 -16.14 5.86 0.90
C LYS A 6 -15.54 6.23 -0.46
N LEU A 7 -15.84 7.43 -0.97
CA LEU A 7 -15.32 7.90 -2.25
C LEU A 7 -13.80 8.10 -2.20
N LEU A 8 -13.27 8.68 -1.12
CA LEU A 8 -11.82 8.84 -0.93
C LEU A 8 -11.10 7.49 -0.90
N GLY A 9 -11.66 6.49 -0.23
CA GLY A 9 -11.07 5.16 -0.16
C GLY A 9 -11.10 4.43 -1.51
N GLY A 10 -12.25 4.45 -2.20
CA GLY A 10 -12.40 3.81 -3.50
C GLY A 10 -11.52 4.44 -4.58
N TRP A 11 -11.58 5.77 -4.75
CA TRP A 11 -10.71 6.47 -5.69
C TRP A 11 -9.24 6.41 -5.29
N GLY A 12 -8.94 6.43 -3.99
CA GLY A 12 -7.58 6.28 -3.48
C GLY A 12 -6.93 4.97 -3.94
N TYR A 13 -7.64 3.84 -3.87
CA TYR A 13 -7.12 2.58 -4.40
C TYR A 13 -7.05 2.54 -5.93
N ILE A 14 -8.01 3.12 -6.64
CA ILE A 14 -7.92 3.21 -8.12
C ILE A 14 -6.65 3.97 -8.54
N LEU A 15 -6.37 5.10 -7.88
CA LEU A 15 -5.17 5.89 -8.15
C LEU A 15 -3.89 5.15 -7.73
N LEU A 16 -3.92 4.42 -6.60
CA LEU A 16 -2.80 3.58 -6.18
C LEU A 16 -2.49 2.49 -7.22
N ILE A 17 -3.51 1.78 -7.69
CA ILE A 17 -3.39 0.75 -8.74
C ILE A 17 -2.86 1.36 -10.04
N ALA A 18 -3.42 2.50 -10.47
CA ALA A 18 -2.95 3.19 -11.66
C ALA A 18 -1.48 3.60 -11.53
N GLY A 19 -1.08 4.10 -10.36
CA GLY A 19 0.30 4.47 -10.06
C GLY A 19 1.25 3.27 -10.00
N SER A 20 0.82 2.14 -9.44
CA SER A 20 1.65 0.94 -9.32
C SER A 20 1.84 0.21 -10.65
N VAL A 21 0.77 0.11 -11.46
CA VAL A 21 0.79 -0.59 -12.76
C VAL A 21 1.45 0.26 -13.85
N LEU A 22 1.15 1.55 -13.91
CA LEU A 22 1.67 2.45 -14.95
C LEU A 22 2.94 3.19 -14.53
N GLY A 23 3.30 3.15 -13.23
CA GLY A 23 4.51 3.74 -12.66
C GLY A 23 5.77 3.49 -13.49
N PRO A 24 6.08 2.23 -13.87
CA PRO A 24 7.26 1.92 -14.66
C PRO A 24 7.34 2.61 -16.03
N LEU A 25 6.22 3.11 -16.57
CA LEU A 25 6.17 3.78 -17.87
C LEU A 25 6.70 5.21 -17.79
N THR A 26 6.29 5.98 -16.77
CA THR A 26 6.68 7.39 -16.63
C THR A 26 6.69 7.85 -15.17
N PHE A 27 7.51 8.85 -14.86
CA PHE A 27 7.55 9.49 -13.54
C PHE A 27 6.19 10.08 -13.12
N VAL A 28 5.38 10.56 -14.07
CA VAL A 28 4.07 11.16 -13.79
C VAL A 28 3.13 10.19 -13.06
N PHE A 29 3.18 8.89 -13.40
CA PHE A 29 2.33 7.89 -12.73
C PHE A 29 2.71 7.64 -11.27
N HIS A 30 3.95 7.93 -10.86
CA HIS A 30 4.32 7.87 -9.44
C HIS A 30 3.63 8.98 -8.63
N LEU A 31 3.41 10.16 -9.23
CA LEU A 31 2.64 11.24 -8.60
C LEU A 31 1.15 10.87 -8.45
N VAL A 32 0.61 10.12 -9.42
CA VAL A 32 -0.76 9.58 -9.35
C VAL A 32 -0.88 8.59 -8.18
N GLY A 33 0.07 7.68 -8.04
CA GLY A 33 0.12 6.74 -6.90
C GLY A 33 0.22 7.47 -5.56
N LEU A 34 1.04 8.53 -5.48
CA LEU A 34 1.15 9.36 -4.27
C LEU A 34 -0.18 10.04 -3.91
N ALA A 35 -0.88 10.62 -4.89
CA ALA A 35 -2.21 11.17 -4.68
C ALA A 35 -3.19 10.10 -4.16
N GLY A 36 -3.11 8.89 -4.70
CA GLY A 36 -3.86 7.72 -4.21
C GLY A 36 -3.59 7.41 -2.73
N ILE A 37 -2.32 7.35 -2.31
CA ILE A 37 -1.93 7.12 -0.92
C ILE A 37 -2.47 8.22 0.01
N ILE A 38 -2.43 9.48 -0.43
CA ILE A 38 -2.98 10.60 0.36
C ILE A 38 -4.49 10.44 0.54
N CYS A 39 -5.23 10.10 -0.52
CA CYS A 39 -6.66 9.81 -0.44
C CYS A 39 -6.95 8.65 0.52
N LEU A 40 -6.15 7.57 0.48
CA LEU A 40 -6.27 6.43 1.38
C LEU A 40 -6.01 6.82 2.83
N LEU A 41 -4.97 7.61 3.12
CA LEU A 41 -4.70 8.08 4.49
C LEU A 41 -5.89 8.87 5.05
N ILE A 42 -6.47 9.78 4.26
CA ILE A 42 -7.64 10.56 4.68
C ILE A 42 -8.85 9.63 4.87
N ALA A 43 -9.07 8.67 3.97
CA ALA A 43 -10.17 7.72 4.08
C ALA A 43 -10.07 6.86 5.34
N PHE A 44 -8.92 6.26 5.61
CA PHE A 44 -8.72 5.46 6.82
C PHE A 44 -8.75 6.31 8.10
N TYR A 45 -8.25 7.54 8.07
CA TYR A 45 -8.37 8.47 9.20
C TYR A 45 -9.84 8.76 9.53
N ARG A 46 -10.65 9.11 8.52
CA ARG A 46 -12.08 9.36 8.72
C ARG A 46 -12.83 8.10 9.14
N ALA A 47 -12.57 6.96 8.49
CA ALA A 47 -13.16 5.69 8.87
C ALA A 47 -12.84 5.31 10.33
N SER A 48 -11.63 5.60 10.79
CA SER A 48 -11.22 5.43 12.20
C SER A 48 -12.05 6.31 13.15
N LYS A 49 -12.34 7.55 12.77
CA LYS A 49 -13.21 8.46 13.55
C LYS A 49 -14.67 8.03 13.53
N GLU A 50 -15.20 7.65 12.36
CA GLU A 50 -16.60 7.24 12.19
C GLU A 50 -16.98 5.94 12.90
N SER A 51 -16.00 5.05 13.08
CA SER A 51 -16.16 3.74 13.74
C SER A 51 -15.71 3.74 15.20
N GLY A 52 -15.04 4.81 15.66
CA GLY A 52 -14.41 4.85 16.99
C GLY A 52 -13.19 3.93 17.14
N GLN A 53 -12.75 3.27 16.06
CA GLN A 53 -11.64 2.31 16.09
C GLN A 53 -10.30 2.98 15.74
N SER A 54 -9.61 3.50 16.76
CA SER A 54 -8.30 4.17 16.61
C SER A 54 -7.20 3.28 15.99
N LYS A 55 -7.35 1.96 16.10
CA LYS A 55 -6.44 0.97 15.51
C LYS A 55 -6.36 1.07 13.99
N ILE A 56 -7.45 1.45 13.31
CA ILE A 56 -7.49 1.63 11.84
C ILE A 56 -6.44 2.66 11.41
N TRP A 57 -6.50 3.87 11.99
CA TRP A 57 -5.59 4.95 11.66
C TRP A 57 -4.14 4.64 12.05
N ARG A 58 -3.93 4.14 13.27
CA ARG A 58 -2.57 3.85 13.76
C ARG A 58 -1.87 2.84 12.86
N ASN A 59 -2.56 1.75 12.49
CA ASN A 59 -1.95 0.68 11.71
C ASN A 59 -1.70 1.12 10.26
N ILE A 60 -2.63 1.82 9.61
CA ILE A 60 -2.41 2.29 8.23
C ILE A 60 -1.28 3.32 8.16
N PHE A 61 -1.16 4.20 9.16
CA PHE A 61 -0.11 5.19 9.20
C PHE A 61 1.26 4.52 9.30
N VAL A 62 1.41 3.54 10.20
CA VAL A 62 2.63 2.73 10.31
C VAL A 62 2.93 1.99 9.01
N ALA A 63 1.91 1.41 8.35
CA ALA A 63 2.08 0.73 7.07
C ALA A 63 2.65 1.66 5.99
N VAL A 64 2.06 2.86 5.83
CA VAL A 64 2.51 3.84 4.83
C VAL A 64 3.92 4.35 5.14
N VAL A 65 4.25 4.62 6.41
CA VAL A 65 5.62 5.02 6.79
C VAL A 65 6.62 3.92 6.43
N LEU A 66 6.32 2.66 6.75
CA LEU A 66 7.18 1.52 6.39
C LEU A 66 7.35 1.38 4.88
N TYR A 67 6.29 1.57 4.10
CA TYR A 67 6.35 1.53 2.63
C TYR A 67 7.23 2.65 2.07
N ILE A 68 7.13 3.87 2.61
CA ILE A 68 7.97 4.99 2.19
C ILE A 68 9.44 4.70 2.52
N VAL A 69 9.73 4.26 3.75
CA VAL A 69 11.11 3.94 4.17
C VAL A 69 11.69 2.80 3.33
N ALA A 70 10.92 1.74 3.07
CA ALA A 70 11.33 0.63 2.21
C ALA A 70 11.61 1.09 0.77
N SER A 71 10.73 1.93 0.21
CA SER A 71 10.88 2.46 -1.15
C SER A 71 12.10 3.36 -1.28
N LEU A 72 12.34 4.25 -0.31
CA LEU A 72 13.53 5.10 -0.28
C LEU A 72 14.81 4.27 -0.18
N LEU A 73 14.84 3.28 0.72
CA LEU A 73 15.98 2.36 0.85
C LEU A 73 16.26 1.65 -0.48
N LEU A 74 15.21 1.14 -1.14
CA LEU A 74 15.35 0.48 -2.44
C LEU A 74 15.88 1.44 -3.51
N ILE A 75 15.40 2.68 -3.57
CA ILE A 75 15.91 3.71 -4.49
C ILE A 75 17.40 3.99 -4.24
N PHE A 76 17.83 4.10 -2.99
CA PHE A 76 19.26 4.29 -2.68
C PHE A 76 20.11 3.08 -3.08
N VAL A 77 19.62 1.88 -2.80
CA VAL A 77 20.31 0.62 -3.14
C VAL A 77 20.42 0.43 -4.65
N VAL A 78 19.33 0.66 -5.40
CA VAL A 78 19.32 0.55 -6.87
C VAL A 78 20.02 1.73 -7.55
N GLY A 79 19.93 2.94 -6.98
CA GLY A 79 20.61 4.11 -7.51
C GLY A 79 22.13 4.00 -7.37
N SER A 80 22.61 3.58 -6.20
CA SER A 80 24.04 3.28 -6.00
C SER A 80 24.52 2.15 -6.91
N ALA A 81 23.66 1.16 -7.18
CA ALA A 81 23.91 0.10 -8.15
C ALA A 81 24.17 0.59 -9.56
N PHE A 82 23.25 1.41 -10.01
CA PHE A 82 23.35 2.00 -11.32
C PHE A 82 24.64 2.79 -11.44
N MET A 83 24.95 3.67 -10.46
CA MET A 83 26.17 4.49 -10.48
C MET A 83 27.47 3.66 -10.44
N ALA A 84 27.51 2.58 -9.64
CA ALA A 84 28.69 1.72 -9.55
C ALA A 84 28.99 0.99 -10.87
N ALA A 85 27.97 0.60 -11.62
CA ALA A 85 28.12 -0.05 -12.92
C ALA A 85 28.81 0.84 -13.97
N PHE A 86 28.72 2.18 -13.85
CA PHE A 86 29.40 3.11 -14.76
C PHE A 86 30.85 3.43 -14.37
N HIS A 87 31.29 3.08 -13.15
CA HIS A 87 32.59 3.49 -12.60
C HIS A 87 33.69 2.42 -12.66
N ASP A 88 33.43 1.27 -13.30
CA ASP A 88 34.34 0.15 -13.61
C ASP A 88 35.51 -0.05 -12.60
N SER A 89 35.17 -0.33 -11.34
CA SER A 89 36.15 -0.67 -10.31
C SER A 89 35.83 -2.02 -9.69
N ALA A 90 36.74 -2.99 -9.81
CA ALA A 90 36.57 -4.37 -9.30
C ALA A 90 36.30 -4.44 -7.78
N VAL A 91 36.83 -3.47 -7.02
CA VAL A 91 36.58 -3.31 -5.57
C VAL A 91 35.18 -2.73 -5.30
N GLY A 92 34.71 -1.82 -6.16
CA GLY A 92 33.35 -1.30 -6.12
C GLY A 92 32.32 -2.41 -6.35
N THR A 93 32.48 -3.23 -7.38
CA THR A 93 31.50 -4.24 -7.82
C THR A 93 31.24 -5.37 -6.80
N SER A 94 32.24 -5.75 -5.99
CA SER A 94 32.13 -6.86 -5.01
C SER A 94 31.51 -6.44 -3.66
N ALA A 95 31.89 -5.28 -3.12
CA ALA A 95 31.20 -4.69 -1.96
C ALA A 95 29.76 -4.25 -2.31
N PHE A 96 29.55 -3.92 -3.58
CA PHE A 96 28.28 -3.48 -4.13
C PHE A 96 27.25 -4.62 -4.27
N THR A 97 27.63 -5.78 -4.83
CA THR A 97 26.73 -6.93 -4.99
C THR A 97 26.21 -7.46 -3.65
N SER A 98 27.06 -7.50 -2.62
CA SER A 98 26.64 -7.88 -1.26
C SER A 98 25.73 -6.82 -0.62
N GLY A 99 26.01 -5.53 -0.83
CA GLY A 99 25.17 -4.42 -0.36
C GLY A 99 23.77 -4.38 -0.98
N VAL A 100 23.63 -4.71 -2.27
CA VAL A 100 22.33 -4.75 -2.95
C VAL A 100 21.45 -5.89 -2.45
N ILE A 101 22.03 -7.08 -2.29
CA ILE A 101 21.29 -8.24 -1.81
C ILE A 101 20.82 -7.98 -0.38
N ALA A 102 21.71 -7.52 0.50
CA ALA A 102 21.36 -7.21 1.89
C ALA A 102 20.34 -6.07 1.99
N GLY A 103 20.58 -4.95 1.30
CA GLY A 103 19.69 -3.79 1.31
C GLY A 103 18.33 -4.07 0.70
N GLY A 104 18.29 -4.80 -0.42
CA GLY A 104 17.06 -5.24 -1.07
C GLY A 104 16.26 -6.19 -0.18
N PHE A 105 16.92 -7.12 0.51
CA PHE A 105 16.26 -8.01 1.48
C PHE A 105 15.67 -7.23 2.66
N ILE A 106 16.40 -6.26 3.22
CA ILE A 106 15.90 -5.39 4.29
C ILE A 106 14.68 -4.59 3.81
N ALA A 107 14.75 -3.99 2.62
CA ALA A 107 13.64 -3.25 2.03
C ALA A 107 12.40 -4.14 1.85
N TRP A 108 12.59 -5.38 1.36
CA TRP A 108 11.51 -6.35 1.22
C TRP A 108 10.88 -6.74 2.56
N VAL A 109 11.68 -6.99 3.61
CA VAL A 109 11.17 -7.28 4.96
C VAL A 109 10.37 -6.09 5.52
N LEU A 110 10.87 -4.86 5.37
CA LEU A 110 10.13 -3.66 5.77
C LEU A 110 8.79 -3.55 5.02
N TRP A 111 8.79 -3.88 3.73
CA TRP A 111 7.58 -3.89 2.91
C TRP A 111 6.58 -4.95 3.40
N MET A 112 7.03 -6.16 3.72
CA MET A 112 6.21 -7.21 4.32
C MET A 112 5.59 -6.78 5.66
N VAL A 113 6.38 -6.15 6.54
CA VAL A 113 5.88 -5.67 7.84
C VAL A 113 4.86 -4.55 7.63
N GLY A 114 5.10 -3.65 6.67
CA GLY A 114 4.11 -2.64 6.29
C GLY A 114 2.79 -3.27 5.81
N ALA A 115 2.86 -4.33 5.00
CA ALA A 115 1.68 -5.03 4.49
C ALA A 115 0.92 -5.77 5.60
N TRP A 116 1.65 -6.27 6.60
CA TRP A 116 1.03 -6.79 7.83
C TRP A 116 0.23 -5.70 8.55
N PHE A 117 0.80 -4.51 8.76
CA PHE A 117 0.08 -3.40 9.38
C PHE A 117 -1.11 -2.94 8.54
N TRP A 118 -0.99 -2.97 7.21
CA TRP A 118 -2.10 -2.69 6.31
C TRP A 118 -3.26 -3.69 6.47
N TYR A 119 -2.93 -4.98 6.58
CA TYR A 119 -3.89 -6.03 6.91
C TYR A 119 -4.53 -5.79 8.29
N GLN A 120 -3.73 -5.44 9.30
CA GLN A 120 -4.21 -5.12 10.64
C GLN A 120 -5.08 -3.85 10.70
N ALA A 121 -4.95 -2.92 9.75
CA ALA A 121 -5.87 -1.79 9.60
C ALA A 121 -7.20 -2.22 8.96
N SER A 122 -7.15 -3.23 8.08
CA SER A 122 -8.30 -3.72 7.31
C SER A 122 -9.26 -4.60 8.12
N ILE A 123 -8.78 -5.31 9.14
CA ILE A 123 -9.60 -6.13 10.04
C ILE A 123 -10.67 -5.30 10.77
N PRO A 124 -10.32 -4.27 11.58
CA PRO A 124 -11.31 -3.46 12.28
C PRO A 124 -12.20 -2.64 11.32
N LEU A 125 -11.71 -2.33 10.12
CA LEU A 125 -12.53 -1.71 9.08
C LEU A 125 -13.60 -2.68 8.57
N SER A 126 -13.26 -3.95 8.39
CA SER A 126 -14.23 -5.01 8.06
C SER A 126 -15.27 -5.20 9.16
N GLU A 127 -14.84 -5.27 10.43
CA GLU A 127 -15.71 -5.44 11.59
C GLU A 127 -16.70 -4.28 11.75
N SER A 128 -16.25 -3.04 11.54
CA SER A 128 -17.08 -1.84 11.70
C SER A 128 -18.02 -1.56 10.52
N THR A 129 -17.72 -2.08 9.33
CA THR A 129 -18.52 -1.85 8.12
C THR A 129 -19.40 -3.04 7.74
N GLY A 130 -19.13 -4.24 8.28
CA GLY A 130 -19.77 -5.49 7.88
C GLY A 130 -19.30 -6.03 6.53
N VAL A 131 -18.35 -5.37 5.87
CA VAL A 131 -17.84 -5.77 4.54
C VAL A 131 -16.58 -6.62 4.69
N SER A 132 -16.69 -7.92 4.41
CA SER A 132 -15.57 -8.88 4.54
C SER A 132 -14.42 -8.64 3.55
N LEU A 133 -14.70 -7.97 2.42
CA LEU A 133 -13.72 -7.66 1.38
C LEU A 133 -12.53 -6.84 1.88
N TYR A 134 -12.69 -5.99 2.89
CA TYR A 134 -11.55 -5.31 3.52
C TYR A 134 -10.55 -6.31 4.11
N LYS A 135 -11.04 -7.24 4.92
CA LYS A 135 -10.19 -8.26 5.56
C LYS A 135 -9.53 -9.15 4.52
N THR A 136 -10.29 -9.65 3.55
CA THR A 136 -9.75 -10.55 2.53
C THR A 136 -8.78 -9.83 1.59
N GLY A 137 -9.11 -8.62 1.13
CA GLY A 137 -8.22 -7.82 0.29
C GLY A 137 -6.92 -7.45 1.00
N GLY A 138 -6.99 -7.06 2.27
CA GLY A 138 -5.81 -6.76 3.09
C GLY A 138 -4.93 -7.99 3.30
N LEU A 139 -5.53 -9.17 3.46
CA LEU A 139 -4.79 -10.43 3.57
C LEU A 139 -4.07 -10.77 2.26
N LEU A 140 -4.72 -10.58 1.11
CA LEU A 140 -4.08 -10.80 -0.19
C LEU A 140 -2.92 -9.84 -0.43
N ILE A 141 -3.04 -8.57 -0.05
CA ILE A 141 -1.92 -7.61 -0.10
C ILE A 141 -0.74 -8.13 0.74
N PHE A 142 -1.01 -8.63 1.94
CA PHE A 142 0.04 -9.19 2.80
C PHE A 142 0.69 -10.45 2.22
N ILE A 143 -0.09 -11.44 1.79
CA ILE A 143 0.43 -12.67 1.17
C ILE A 143 1.18 -12.35 -0.14
N GLY A 144 0.68 -11.39 -0.91
CA GLY A 144 1.32 -10.90 -2.12
C GLY A 144 2.68 -10.27 -1.84
N ALA A 145 2.82 -9.49 -0.76
CA ALA A 145 4.12 -8.93 -0.34
C ALA A 145 5.14 -10.03 0.02
N ILE A 146 4.71 -11.11 0.68
CA ILE A 146 5.56 -12.27 1.00
C ILE A 146 6.00 -13.01 -0.28
N THR A 147 5.08 -13.18 -1.23
CA THR A 147 5.33 -13.96 -2.46
C THR A 147 5.90 -13.13 -3.60
N LEU A 148 6.23 -11.85 -3.36
CA LEU A 148 6.77 -10.94 -4.39
C LEU A 148 8.08 -11.45 -5.00
N ILE A 149 8.95 -12.02 -4.16
CA ILE A 149 10.25 -12.56 -4.58
C ILE A 149 10.12 -13.84 -5.44
N VAL A 150 8.95 -14.47 -5.47
CA VAL A 150 8.67 -15.69 -6.25
C VAL A 150 8.20 -15.30 -7.65
N PHE A 151 9.15 -14.97 -8.52
CA PHE A 151 8.91 -14.64 -9.94
C PHE A 151 7.84 -13.54 -10.17
N GLY A 152 7.65 -12.62 -9.21
CA GLY A 152 6.69 -11.52 -9.33
C GLY A 152 5.21 -11.94 -9.18
N LEU A 153 4.91 -13.21 -8.86
CA LEU A 153 3.53 -13.67 -8.64
C LEU A 153 2.84 -12.88 -7.53
N GLY A 154 3.60 -12.48 -6.50
CA GLY A 154 3.10 -11.64 -5.43
C GLY A 154 2.50 -10.31 -5.90
N ALA A 155 2.98 -9.72 -7.00
CA ALA A 155 2.41 -8.49 -7.55
C ALA A 155 0.97 -8.69 -8.03
N ILE A 156 0.67 -9.83 -8.66
CA ILE A 156 -0.69 -10.17 -9.11
C ILE A 156 -1.60 -10.37 -7.90
N VAL A 157 -1.12 -11.07 -6.86
CA VAL A 157 -1.89 -11.29 -5.63
C VAL A 157 -2.18 -9.97 -4.90
N MET A 158 -1.20 -9.06 -4.82
CA MET A 158 -1.41 -7.71 -4.27
C MET A 158 -2.44 -6.92 -5.07
N LEU A 159 -2.34 -6.95 -6.41
CA LEU A 159 -3.29 -6.25 -7.29
C LEU A 159 -4.73 -6.74 -7.06
N ILE A 160 -4.94 -8.05 -6.94
CA ILE A 160 -6.25 -8.60 -6.60
C ILE A 160 -6.70 -8.06 -5.23
N GLY A 161 -5.80 -8.00 -4.25
CA GLY A 161 -6.09 -7.44 -2.93
C GLY A 161 -6.50 -5.96 -2.96
N GLU A 162 -5.81 -5.13 -3.75
CA GLU A 162 -6.15 -3.71 -3.95
C GLU A 162 -7.49 -3.52 -4.66
N ILE A 163 -7.80 -4.37 -5.65
CA ILE A 163 -9.12 -4.40 -6.31
C ILE A 163 -10.20 -4.75 -5.29
N MET A 164 -9.99 -5.76 -4.46
CA MET A 164 -10.95 -6.13 -3.40
C MET A 164 -11.19 -4.99 -2.42
N GLN A 165 -10.15 -4.25 -2.05
CA GLN A 165 -10.27 -3.08 -1.18
C GLN A 165 -11.05 -1.94 -1.85
N THR A 166 -10.82 -1.72 -3.14
CA THR A 166 -11.59 -0.76 -3.95
C THR A 166 -13.08 -1.10 -3.91
N VAL A 167 -13.41 -2.36 -4.19
CA VAL A 167 -14.80 -2.86 -4.14
C VAL A 167 -15.36 -2.77 -2.72
N ALA A 168 -14.56 -3.06 -1.69
CA ALA A 168 -14.98 -2.95 -0.30
C ALA A 168 -15.43 -1.52 0.06
N PHE A 169 -14.67 -0.50 -0.37
CA PHE A 169 -15.06 0.89 -0.19
C PHE A 169 -16.38 1.19 -0.91
N PHE A 170 -16.50 0.87 -2.19
CA PHE A 170 -17.72 1.17 -2.95
C PHE A 170 -18.96 0.39 -2.52
N THR A 171 -18.79 -0.78 -1.91
CA THR A 171 -19.90 -1.60 -1.39
C THR A 171 -20.29 -1.26 0.04
N THR A 172 -19.48 -0.50 0.78
CA THR A 172 -19.82 -0.12 2.16
C THR A 172 -21.09 0.73 2.18
N THR A 173 -22.04 0.34 3.04
CA THR A 173 -23.31 1.07 3.25
C THR A 173 -23.06 2.48 3.74
N GLU A 174 -23.72 3.43 3.09
CA GLU A 174 -23.65 4.84 3.47
C GLU A 174 -24.50 5.07 4.73
N LYS A 175 -23.96 5.81 5.70
CA LYS A 175 -24.79 6.31 6.81
C LYS A 175 -25.68 7.40 6.21
N VAL A 176 -27.00 7.18 6.21
CA VAL A 176 -27.97 8.21 5.81
C VAL A 176 -27.83 9.37 6.79
N PRO A 177 -27.67 10.63 6.32
CA PRO A 177 -27.66 11.78 7.20
C PRO A 177 -28.97 11.80 8.01
N ALA A 178 -28.87 11.97 9.33
CA ALA A 178 -30.04 12.19 10.17
C ALA A 178 -30.76 13.46 9.68
N GLY A 179 -31.82 13.31 8.88
CA GLY A 179 -32.58 14.43 8.31
C GLY A 179 -32.97 14.32 6.83
N SER A 180 -32.60 13.26 6.11
CA SER A 180 -33.14 13.07 4.74
C SER A 180 -34.59 12.56 4.81
N PRO A 181 -35.59 13.27 4.25
CA PRO A 181 -36.95 12.75 4.18
C PRO A 181 -36.99 11.48 3.32
N ALA A 182 -37.84 10.54 3.75
CA ALA A 182 -38.09 9.25 3.10
C ALA A 182 -38.66 9.39 1.69
#